data_AF-A0A2S5BI74-F1
#
_entry.id   AF-A0A2S5BI74-F1
#
_cell.length_a   1.000
_cell.length_b   1.000
_cell.length_c   1.000
_cell.angle_alpha   90.00
_cell.angle_beta   90.00
_cell.angle_gamma   90.00
#
_symmetry.space_group_name_H-M   'P 1'
#
loop_
_entity.id
_entity.type
_entity.pdbx_description
1 polymer ?
#
loop_
_entity_poly.entity_id
_entity_poly.type
_entity_poly.pdbx_seq_one_letter_code
_entity_poly.pdbx_strand_id
1 'polypeptide(L)'
;MGNQRTQFVNRTKALGLYRQFIRATKSLGDAQTRWETMAWIRNDFERNRHVVESEPCKTLLALGHRQLKQLGSTSSLIGGEHSKFRGGRKA
;
A
#
# COMPACT_ATOMS: atom_id res chain seq x y z
N MET A 1 18.01 25.80 2.25
CA MET A 1 16.77 25.99 1.47
C MET A 1 16.30 24.63 0.95
N GLY A 2 15.32 24.01 1.60
CA GLY A 2 14.81 22.69 1.20
C GLY A 2 14.05 22.76 -0.12
N ASN A 3 14.36 21.86 -1.06
CA ASN A 3 13.77 21.86 -2.40
C ASN A 3 12.29 21.40 -2.34
N GLN A 4 11.36 22.36 -2.27
CA GLN A 4 9.90 22.12 -2.25
C GLN A 4 9.42 21.22 -3.40
N ARG A 5 10.07 21.29 -4.57
CA ARG A 5 9.80 20.42 -5.73
C ARG A 5 9.99 18.94 -5.40
N THR A 6 11.05 18.59 -4.68
CA THR A 6 11.36 17.21 -4.31
C THR A 6 10.33 16.64 -3.35
N GLN A 7 9.88 17.46 -2.38
CA GLN A 7 8.84 17.07 -1.42
C GLN A 7 7.51 16.73 -2.13
N PHE A 8 7.12 17.52 -3.12
CA PHE A 8 5.91 17.26 -3.92
C PHE A 8 6.00 15.95 -4.71
N VAL A 9 7.14 15.72 -5.38
CA VAL A 9 7.38 14.48 -6.14
C VAL A 9 7.34 13.26 -5.22
N ASN A 10 7.99 13.35 -4.06
CA ASN A 10 8.02 12.29 -3.05
C ASN A 10 6.63 11.98 -2.51
N ARG A 11 5.84 13.01 -2.19
CA ARG A 11 4.43 12.86 -1.76
C ARG A 11 3.58 12.17 -2.82
N THR A 12 3.77 12.54 -4.09
CA THR A 12 3.03 11.93 -5.21
C THR A 12 3.39 10.44 -5.36
N LYS A 13 4.67 10.10 -5.24
CA LYS A 13 5.14 8.70 -5.25
C LYS A 13 4.56 7.90 -4.08
N ALA A 14 4.55 8.46 -2.87
CA ALA A 14 3.99 7.81 -1.69
C ALA A 14 2.49 7.54 -1.86
N LEU A 15 1.70 8.51 -2.33
CA LEU A 15 0.28 8.32 -2.62
C LEU A 15 0.03 7.30 -3.74
N GLY A 16 0.92 7.23 -4.73
CA GLY A 16 0.90 6.21 -5.76
C GLY A 16 1.11 4.80 -5.19
N LEU A 17 2.12 4.66 -4.32
CA LEU A 17 2.45 3.41 -3.65
C LEU A 17 1.33 2.94 -2.70
N TYR A 18 0.75 3.85 -1.90
CA TYR A 18 -0.40 3.56 -1.04
C TYR A 18 -1.56 2.93 -1.85
N ARG A 19 -1.93 3.53 -2.98
CA ARG A 19 -2.99 2.99 -3.83
C ARG A 19 -2.64 1.61 -4.40
N GLN A 20 -1.38 1.33 -4.69
CA GLN A 20 -0.95 0.01 -5.14
C GLN A 20 -1.14 -1.05 -4.05
N PHE A 21 -0.75 -0.74 -2.80
CA PHE A 21 -1.01 -1.62 -1.65
C PHE A 21 -2.49 -1.94 -1.50
N ILE A 22 -3.38 -0.93 -1.51
CA ILE A 22 -4.83 -1.14 -1.37
C ILE A 22 -5.41 -1.98 -2.53
N ARG A 23 -4.80 -1.95 -3.72
CA ARG A 23 -5.21 -2.84 -4.81
C ARG A 23 -4.71 -4.26 -4.60
N ALA A 24 -3.47 -4.43 -4.12
CA ALA A 24 -2.90 -5.74 -3.82
C ALA A 24 -3.66 -6.47 -2.69
N THR A 25 -4.22 -5.74 -1.71
CA THR A 25 -5.05 -6.39 -0.67
C THR A 25 -6.34 -7.02 -1.21
N LYS A 26 -6.78 -6.69 -2.43
CA LYS A 26 -7.99 -7.29 -3.04
C LYS A 26 -7.81 -8.77 -3.41
N SER A 27 -6.57 -9.24 -3.55
CA SER A 27 -6.30 -10.66 -3.80
C SER A 27 -6.19 -11.48 -2.51
N LEU A 28 -6.26 -10.85 -1.34
CA LEU A 28 -6.40 -11.56 -0.07
C LEU A 28 -7.81 -12.16 0.01
N GLY A 29 -7.88 -13.48 0.17
CA GLY A 29 -9.15 -14.21 0.09
C GLY A 29 -10.11 -13.92 1.25
N ASP A 30 -9.60 -13.76 2.46
CA ASP A 30 -10.41 -13.48 3.64
C ASP A 30 -10.67 -11.97 3.82
N ALA A 31 -11.93 -11.62 4.10
CA ALA A 31 -12.37 -10.26 4.30
C ALA A 31 -11.73 -9.64 5.55
N GLN A 32 -11.68 -10.36 6.67
CA GLN A 32 -11.11 -9.85 7.92
C GLN A 32 -9.62 -9.53 7.75
N THR A 33 -8.86 -10.50 7.22
CA THR A 33 -7.45 -10.34 6.89
C THR A 33 -7.21 -9.15 5.97
N ARG A 34 -8.08 -8.95 4.97
CA ARG A 34 -8.02 -7.77 4.09
C ARG A 34 -8.22 -6.46 4.87
N TRP A 35 -9.22 -6.39 5.75
CA TRP A 35 -9.49 -5.19 6.55
C TRP A 35 -8.33 -4.86 7.49
N GLU A 36 -7.80 -5.86 8.20
CA GLU A 36 -6.65 -5.72 9.09
C GLU A 36 -5.41 -5.24 8.31
N THR A 37 -5.13 -5.85 7.16
CA THR A 37 -4.01 -5.46 6.29
C THR A 37 -4.17 -4.02 5.81
N MET A 38 -5.37 -3.62 5.39
CA MET A 38 -5.64 -2.24 4.97
C MET A 38 -5.46 -1.23 6.11
N ALA A 39 -5.90 -1.56 7.33
CA ALA A 39 -5.72 -0.73 8.51
C ALA A 39 -4.23 -0.57 8.85
N TRP A 40 -3.48 -1.67 8.81
CA TRP A 40 -2.02 -1.65 9.01
C TRP A 40 -1.30 -0.78 7.99
N ILE A 41 -1.60 -0.95 6.68
CA ILE A 41 -1.04 -0.12 5.61
C ILE A 41 -1.35 1.35 5.87
N ARG A 42 -2.60 1.70 6.20
CA ARG A 42 -2.98 3.09 6.45
C ARG A 42 -2.20 3.69 7.61
N ASN A 43 -2.09 2.98 8.73
CA ASN A 43 -1.35 3.42 9.90
C ASN A 43 0.12 3.65 9.55
N ASP A 44 0.74 2.76 8.76
CA ASP A 44 2.14 2.91 8.36
C ASP A 44 2.41 4.17 7.52
N PHE A 45 1.53 4.46 6.55
CA PHE A 45 1.64 5.68 5.75
C PHE A 45 1.38 6.96 6.56
N GLU A 46 0.44 6.93 7.52
CA GLU A 46 0.16 8.09 8.38
C GLU A 46 1.31 8.35 9.37
N ARG A 47 1.92 7.31 9.95
CA ARG A 47 3.12 7.44 10.80
C ARG A 47 4.25 8.15 10.08
N ASN A 48 4.44 7.88 8.79
CA ASN A 48 5.51 8.44 7.98
C ASN A 48 5.10 9.70 7.20
N ARG A 49 3.89 10.25 7.43
CA ARG A 49 3.35 11.38 6.65
C ARG A 49 4.21 12.64 6.66
N HIS A 50 4.93 12.88 7.75
CA HIS A 50 5.79 14.05 7.94
C HIS A 50 7.20 13.85 7.36
N VAL A 51 7.53 12.64 6.90
CA VAL A 51 8.82 12.33 6.28
C VAL A 51 8.80 12.78 4.82
N VAL A 52 8.92 14.10 4.63
CA VAL A 52 8.92 14.74 3.30
C VAL A 52 10.32 14.96 2.73
N GLU A 53 11.36 14.74 3.55
CA GLU A 53 12.75 14.91 3.15
C GLU A 53 13.19 13.92 2.07
N SER A 54 14.07 14.39 1.18
CA SER A 54 14.50 13.68 -0.02
C SER A 54 14.98 12.25 0.25
N GLU A 55 15.92 12.09 1.17
CA GLU A 55 16.63 10.82 1.34
C GLU A 55 15.85 9.80 2.18
N PRO A 56 15.31 10.16 3.36
CA PRO A 56 14.51 9.23 4.15
C PRO A 56 13.24 8.76 3.41
N CYS A 57 12.60 9.65 2.65
CA CYS A 57 11.42 9.29 1.87
C CYS A 57 11.74 8.29 0.75
N LYS A 58 12.89 8.43 0.05
CA LYS A 58 13.31 7.45 -0.96
C LYS A 58 13.54 6.07 -0.35
N THR A 59 14.18 6.00 0.80
CA THR A 59 14.40 4.74 1.52
C THR A 59 13.09 4.08 1.91
N LEU A 60 12.13 4.84 2.46
CA LEU A 60 10.80 4.35 2.79
C LEU A 60 10.03 3.88 1.55
N LEU A 61 10.11 4.63 0.44
CA LEU A 61 9.51 4.21 -0.82
C LEU A 61 10.13 2.90 -1.31
N ALA A 62 11.46 2.76 -1.28
CA ALA A 62 12.14 1.54 -1.70
C ALA A 62 11.72 0.33 -0.84
N LEU A 63 11.65 0.51 0.48
CA LEU A 63 11.16 -0.51 1.41
C LEU A 63 9.71 -0.90 1.08
N GLY A 64 8.82 0.08 0.90
CA GLY A 64 7.41 -0.17 0.59
C GLY A 64 7.23 -0.89 -0.76
N HIS A 65 8.02 -0.60 -1.79
CA HIS A 65 7.96 -1.38 -3.04
C HIS A 65 8.38 -2.85 -2.85
N ARG A 66 9.37 -3.12 -1.99
CA ARG A 66 9.77 -4.51 -1.66
C ARG A 66 8.64 -5.24 -0.93
N GLN A 67 8.05 -4.59 0.07
CA GLN A 67 6.91 -5.13 0.82
C GLN A 67 5.70 -5.37 -0.09
N LEU A 68 5.41 -4.46 -1.03
CA LEU A 68 4.33 -4.64 -2.01
C LEU A 68 4.55 -5.88 -2.88
N LYS A 69 5.79 -6.11 -3.33
CA LYS A 69 6.15 -7.31 -4.11
C LYS A 69 5.93 -8.57 -3.28
N GLN A 70 6.34 -8.57 -2.02
CA GLN A 70 6.12 -9.69 -1.09
C GLN A 70 4.63 -9.95 -0.85
N LEU A 71 3.81 -8.91 -0.66
CA LEU A 71 2.36 -9.03 -0.49
C LEU A 71 1.66 -9.66 -1.70
N GLY A 72 2.10 -9.30 -2.92
CA GLY A 72 1.63 -9.96 -4.14
C GLY A 72 2.04 -11.43 -4.21
N SER A 73 3.28 -11.75 -3.84
CA SER A 73 3.79 -13.13 -3.82
C SER A 73 3.09 -14.01 -2.78
N THR A 74 2.85 -13.52 -1.56
CA THR A 74 2.18 -14.31 -0.50
C THR A 74 0.75 -14.66 -0.89
N SER A 75 0.02 -13.72 -1.49
CA SER A 75 -1.31 -13.97 -2.03
C SER A 75 -1.32 -15.06 -3.12
N SER A 76 -0.26 -15.15 -3.94
CA SER A 76 -0.11 -16.21 -4.94
C SER A 76 0.19 -17.57 -4.32
N LEU A 77 0.93 -17.62 -3.20
CA LEU A 77 1.33 -18.86 -2.54
C LEU A 77 0.21 -19.47 -1.68
N ILE A 78 -0.73 -18.65 -1.20
CA ILE A 78 -1.84 -19.09 -0.34
C ILE A 78 -2.99 -19.75 -1.15
N GLY A 79 -2.88 -19.83 -2.48
CA GLY A 79 -3.91 -20.45 -3.32
C GLY A 79 -5.11 -19.52 -3.46
N GLY A 80 -5.00 -18.52 -4.33
CA GLY A 80 -6.10 -17.62 -4.66
C GLY A 80 -7.19 -18.32 -5.47
N GLU A 81 -8.00 -19.16 -4.83
CA GLU A 81 -9.31 -19.52 -5.38
C GLU A 81 -10.15 -18.23 -5.38
N HIS A 82 -10.28 -17.64 -6.57
CA HIS A 82 -10.85 -16.32 -6.80
C HIS A 82 -12.38 -16.31 -6.59
N SER A 83 -12.86 -16.39 -5.36
CA SER A 83 -14.18 -15.87 -5.02
C SER A 83 -14.08 -14.35 -5.04
N LYS A 84 -14.30 -13.75 -6.22
CA LYS A 84 -14.43 -12.30 -6.38
C LYS A 84 -15.58 -11.85 -5.48
N PHE A 85 -15.27 -11.36 -4.28
CA PHE A 85 -16.24 -10.65 -3.44
C PHE A 85 -16.57 -9.31 -4.11
N ARG A 86 -17.32 -9.37 -5.21
CA ARG A 86 -18.03 -8.23 -5.80
C ARG A 86 -19.21 -8.02 -4.86
N GLY A 87 -19.12 -7.01 -4.00
CA GLY A 87 -20.26 -6.60 -3.17
C GLY A 87 -21.46 -6.38 -4.08
N GLY A 88 -22.43 -7.30 -3.99
CA GLY A 88 -23.73 -7.10 -4.60
C GLY A 88 -24.34 -5.88 -3.93
N ARG A 89 -24.50 -4.79 -4.69
CA ARG A 89 -25.43 -3.73 -4.30
C ARG A 89 -26.79 -4.43 -4.17
N LYS A 90 -27.27 -4.60 -2.94
CA LYS A 90 -28.66 -5.01 -2.74
C LYS A 90 -29.54 -3.89 -3.32
N ALA A 91 -30.37 -4.27 -4.28
CA ALA A 91 -31.44 -3.44 -4.84
C ALA A 91 -32.58 -3.30 -3.83
#